data_AF-A0A199VX57-F1
#
_entry.id   AF-A0A199VX57-F1
#
_cell.length_a   1.000
_cell.length_b   1.000
_cell.length_c   1.000
_cell.angle_alpha   90.00
_cell.angle_beta   90.00
_cell.angle_gamma   90.00
#
_symmetry.space_group_name_H-M   'P 1'
#
loop_
_entity.id
_entity.type
_entity.pdbx_description
1 polymer ?
#
loop_
_entity_poly.entity_id
_entity_poly.type
_entity_poly.pdbx_seq_one_letter_code
_entity_poly.pdbx_strand_id
1 'polypeptide(L)'
;MEKKSLFVFIAFVFFSSLLHHPVFAAKKASIISYIVYLGSHPHGDDATLEDFDRATDSHHEFLASFVGRDKAKDAMIYSYTKAINGFAAHLEEEEAQAIASESLNLS
;
A
#
# COMPACT_ATOMS: atom_id res chain seq x y z
N MET A 1 38.71 38.03 -24.22
CA MET A 1 37.29 37.66 -24.04
C MET A 1 37.11 36.22 -23.53
N GLU A 2 38.10 35.34 -23.69
CA GLU A 2 37.97 33.89 -23.44
C GLU A 2 38.00 33.48 -21.96
N LYS A 3 38.80 34.13 -21.11
CA LYS A 3 38.94 33.78 -19.69
C LYS A 3 37.65 33.99 -18.89
N LYS A 4 36.85 35.00 -19.25
CA LYS A 4 35.54 35.29 -18.63
C LYS A 4 34.52 34.21 -19.00
N SER A 5 34.54 33.77 -20.26
CA SER A 5 33.69 32.68 -20.76
C SER A 5 34.02 31.36 -20.04
N LEU A 6 35.31 31.05 -19.89
CA LEU A 6 35.76 29.86 -19.14
C LEU A 6 35.33 29.89 -17.68
N PHE A 7 35.40 31.05 -17.02
CA PHE A 7 34.98 31.19 -15.62
C PHE A 7 33.47 30.97 -15.44
N VAL A 8 32.65 31.51 -16.35
CA VAL A 8 31.19 31.28 -16.36
C VAL A 8 30.86 29.80 -16.57
N PHE A 9 31.59 29.14 -17.48
CA PHE A 9 31.40 27.72 -17.75
C PHE A 9 31.72 26.84 -16.53
N ILE A 10 32.84 27.11 -15.84
CA ILE A 10 33.22 26.38 -14.62
C ILE A 10 32.20 26.60 -13.50
N ALA A 11 31.74 27.84 -13.31
CA ALA A 11 30.73 28.16 -12.30
C ALA A 11 29.40 27.44 -12.60
N PHE A 12 29.00 27.36 -13.88
CA PHE A 12 27.80 26.64 -14.30
C PHE A 12 27.89 25.14 -14.02
N VAL A 13 29.03 24.51 -14.33
CA VAL A 13 29.26 23.08 -14.04
C VAL A 13 29.22 22.83 -12.52
N PHE A 14 29.89 23.67 -11.74
CA PHE A 14 29.93 23.53 -10.28
C PHE A 14 28.53 23.69 -9.65
N PHE A 15 27.75 24.66 -10.11
CA PHE A 15 26.37 24.87 -9.68
C PHE A 15 25.45 23.71 -10.07
N SER A 16 25.65 23.15 -11.27
CA SER A 16 24.91 21.97 -11.73
C SER A 16 25.21 20.73 -10.89
N SER A 17 26.47 20.53 -10.48
CA SER A 17 26.86 19.43 -9.60
C SER A 17 26.27 19.55 -8.19
N LEU A 18 26.10 20.77 -7.67
CA LEU A 18 25.44 21.03 -6.38
C LEU A 18 23.94 20.72 -6.41
N LEU A 19 23.31 20.75 -7.59
CA LEU A 19 21.90 20.41 -7.80
C LEU A 19 21.66 18.91 -8.01
N HIS A 20 22.70 18.12 -8.22
CA HIS A 20 22.58 16.66 -8.28
C HIS A 20 22.47 16.10 -6.86
N HIS A 21 21.25 16.08 -6.31
CA HIS A 21 20.96 15.22 -5.17
C HIS A 21 21.22 13.76 -5.59
N PRO A 22 21.99 12.98 -4.82
CA PRO A 22 22.06 11.55 -5.06
C PRO A 22 20.64 11.01 -4.91
N VAL A 23 20.05 10.55 -6.02
CA VAL A 23 18.86 9.71 -5.98
C VAL A 23 19.35 8.38 -5.42
N PHE A 24 19.40 8.29 -4.09
CA PHE A 24 19.53 7.01 -3.44
C PHE A 24 18.34 6.20 -3.92
N ALA A 25 18.59 5.07 -4.57
CA ALA A 25 17.59 4.04 -4.76
C ALA A 25 17.29 3.41 -3.39
N ALA A 26 16.76 4.22 -2.46
CA ALA A 26 15.96 3.68 -1.38
C ALA A 26 14.84 2.94 -2.10
N LYS A 27 14.74 1.63 -1.87
CA LYS A 27 13.61 0.82 -2.30
C LYS A 27 12.38 1.55 -1.76
N LYS A 28 11.75 2.39 -2.58
CA LYS A 28 10.62 3.19 -2.16
C LYS A 28 9.58 2.16 -1.81
N ALA A 29 9.16 2.11 -0.54
CA ALA A 29 8.03 1.29 -0.12
C ALA A 29 6.88 1.68 -1.04
N SER A 30 6.64 0.81 -2.04
CA SER A 30 5.72 1.13 -3.13
C SER A 30 4.37 0.69 -2.63
N ILE A 31 3.61 1.65 -2.11
CA ILE A 31 2.21 1.40 -1.74
C ILE A 31 1.43 1.16 -3.04
N ILE A 32 0.91 -0.05 -3.21
CA ILE A 32 0.10 -0.46 -4.38
C ILE A 32 -1.26 -0.95 -3.85
N SER A 33 -2.30 -0.91 -4.69
CA SER A 33 -3.59 -1.51 -4.38
C SER A 33 -3.53 -3.03 -4.58
N TYR A 34 -3.86 -3.78 -3.55
CA TYR A 34 -4.01 -5.23 -3.58
C TYR A 34 -5.44 -5.64 -3.26
N ILE A 35 -5.86 -6.80 -3.75
CA ILE A 35 -7.09 -7.46 -3.34
C ILE A 35 -6.70 -8.64 -2.44
N VAL A 36 -7.13 -8.60 -1.19
CA VAL A 36 -6.99 -9.69 -0.22
C VAL A 36 -8.24 -10.56 -0.31
N TYR A 37 -8.05 -11.83 -0.68
CA TYR A 37 -9.12 -12.82 -0.73
C TYR A 37 -9.05 -13.72 0.51
N LEU A 38 -10.14 -13.78 1.25
CA LEU A 38 -10.28 -14.50 2.52
C LEU A 38 -11.18 -15.74 2.40
N GLY A 39 -11.44 -16.21 1.17
CA GLY A 39 -12.23 -17.43 0.93
C GLY A 39 -13.73 -17.18 0.75
N SER A 40 -14.51 -18.21 1.05
CA SER A 40 -15.99 -18.17 1.01
C SER A 40 -16.56 -17.45 2.22
N HIS A 41 -17.65 -16.71 2.02
CA HIS A 41 -18.35 -16.06 3.14
C HIS A 41 -18.86 -17.11 4.14
N PRO A 42 -18.79 -16.82 5.45
CA PRO A 42 -19.49 -17.62 6.45
C PRO A 42 -21.02 -17.43 6.40
N HIS A 43 -21.51 -16.46 5.62
CA HIS A 43 -22.92 -16.11 5.49
C HIS A 43 -23.47 -16.70 4.18
N GLY A 44 -24.59 -17.42 4.24
CA GLY A 44 -25.23 -18.04 3.06
C GLY A 44 -25.96 -17.03 2.18
N ASP A 45 -26.74 -17.53 1.21
CA ASP A 45 -27.49 -16.70 0.24
C ASP A 45 -28.47 -15.70 0.89
N ASP A 46 -28.90 -15.96 2.13
CA ASP A 46 -29.80 -15.12 2.92
C ASP A 46 -29.05 -14.13 3.86
N ALA A 47 -27.88 -13.63 3.45
CA ALA A 47 -27.12 -12.67 4.25
C ALA A 47 -27.88 -11.34 4.45
N THR A 48 -27.97 -10.90 5.71
CA THR A 48 -28.62 -9.62 6.07
C THR A 48 -27.66 -8.44 5.92
N LEU A 49 -28.18 -7.21 5.98
CA LEU A 49 -27.32 -6.02 6.02
C LEU A 49 -26.37 -6.02 7.23
N GLU A 50 -26.83 -6.53 8.38
CA GLU A 50 -26.01 -6.66 9.59
C GLU A 50 -24.85 -7.66 9.40
N ASP A 51 -25.06 -8.72 8.61
CA ASP A 51 -24.00 -9.67 8.27
C ASP A 51 -22.92 -9.03 7.40
N PHE A 52 -23.31 -8.18 6.44
CA PHE A 52 -22.35 -7.44 5.61
C PHE A 52 -21.56 -6.39 6.40
N ASP A 53 -22.20 -5.72 7.35
CA ASP A 53 -21.54 -4.76 8.22
C ASP A 53 -20.53 -5.48 9.13
N ARG A 54 -20.92 -6.60 9.74
CA ARG A 54 -20.03 -7.45 10.55
C ARG A 54 -18.84 -7.98 9.74
N ALA A 55 -19.05 -8.39 8.48
CA ALA A 55 -17.97 -8.81 7.60
C ALA A 55 -16.99 -7.65 7.34
N THR A 56 -17.51 -6.44 7.11
CA THR A 56 -16.70 -5.23 6.93
C THR A 56 -15.88 -4.88 8.17
N ASP A 57 -16.46 -4.99 9.36
CA ASP A 57 -15.75 -4.80 10.62
C ASP A 57 -14.61 -5.83 10.76
N SER A 58 -14.88 -7.10 10.42
CA SER A 58 -13.86 -8.15 10.45
C SER A 58 -12.71 -7.88 9.47
N HIS A 59 -12.99 -7.32 8.29
CA HIS A 59 -11.96 -6.91 7.32
C HIS A 59 -11.09 -5.77 7.87
N HIS A 60 -11.70 -4.78 8.50
CA HIS A 60 -10.97 -3.69 9.16
C HIS A 60 -10.08 -4.22 10.29
N GLU A 61 -10.58 -5.12 11.13
CA GLU A 61 -9.81 -5.72 12.22
C GLU A 61 -8.64 -6.55 11.70
N PHE A 62 -8.87 -7.37 10.67
CA PHE A 62 -7.82 -8.15 10.02
C PHE A 62 -6.73 -7.24 9.46
N LEU A 63 -7.10 -6.22 8.67
CA LEU A 63 -6.13 -5.27 8.12
C LEU A 63 -5.38 -4.52 9.21
N ALA A 64 -6.08 -4.10 10.27
CA ALA A 64 -5.49 -3.40 11.41
C ALA A 64 -4.42 -4.21 12.15
N SER A 65 -4.46 -5.55 12.09
CA SER A 65 -3.41 -6.39 12.68
C SER A 65 -2.06 -6.28 11.96
N PHE A 66 -2.06 -5.87 10.69
CA PHE A 66 -0.83 -5.71 9.89
C PHE A 66 -0.38 -4.26 9.78
N VAL A 67 -1.29 -3.34 9.49
CA VAL A 67 -0.95 -1.94 9.19
C VAL A 67 -1.21 -0.98 10.37
N GLY A 68 -1.83 -1.47 11.43
CA GLY A 68 -2.27 -0.69 12.58
C GLY A 68 -3.68 -0.10 12.42
N ARG A 69 -4.40 0.06 13.54
CA ARG A 69 -5.82 0.47 13.56
C ARG A 69 -6.08 1.83 12.92
N ASP A 70 -5.20 2.80 13.16
CA ASP A 70 -5.38 4.15 12.63
C ASP A 70 -5.22 4.19 11.11
N LYS A 71 -4.28 3.41 10.58
CA LYS A 71 -4.01 3.34 9.13
C LYS A 71 -4.98 2.43 8.39
N ALA A 72 -5.52 1.40 9.02
CA ALA A 72 -6.39 0.42 8.35
C ALA A 72 -7.65 1.06 7.76
N LYS A 73 -8.19 2.11 8.40
CA LYS A 73 -9.34 2.84 7.89
C LYS A 73 -9.02 3.61 6.61
N ASP A 74 -7.84 4.22 6.54
CA ASP A 74 -7.40 5.01 5.39
C ASP A 74 -6.83 4.14 4.26
N ALA A 75 -6.24 2.99 4.62
CA ALA A 75 -5.65 2.05 3.68
C ALA A 75 -6.69 1.22 2.93
N MET A 76 -7.85 0.91 3.53
CA MET A 76 -8.88 0.12 2.87
C MET A 76 -9.64 0.95 1.83
N ILE A 77 -9.62 0.46 0.59
CA ILE A 77 -10.31 1.05 -0.55
C ILE A 77 -11.76 0.55 -0.60
N TYR A 78 -11.94 -0.76 -0.39
CA TYR A 78 -13.26 -1.38 -0.50
C TYR A 78 -13.33 -2.72 0.25
N SER A 79 -14.46 -2.98 0.89
CA SER A 79 -14.77 -4.26 1.56
C SER A 79 -15.71 -5.07 0.67
N TYR A 80 -15.25 -6.22 0.18
CA TYR A 80 -16.08 -7.17 -0.56
C TYR A 80 -16.78 -8.11 0.43
N THR A 81 -18.11 -8.01 0.51
CA THR A 81 -18.91 -8.79 1.47
C THR A 81 -20.01 -9.63 0.83
N LYS A 82 -20.21 -9.50 -0.49
CA LYS A 82 -21.33 -10.11 -1.21
C LYS A 82 -20.91 -11.30 -2.08
N ALA A 83 -20.02 -11.05 -3.04
CA ALA A 83 -19.63 -12.04 -4.05
C ALA A 83 -18.37 -12.82 -3.67
N ILE A 84 -17.48 -12.20 -2.89
CA ILE A 84 -16.28 -12.79 -2.32
C ILE A 84 -16.07 -12.24 -0.92
N ASN A 85 -15.48 -13.04 -0.02
CA ASN A 85 -15.04 -12.57 1.28
C ASN A 85 -13.63 -11.97 1.11
N GLY A 86 -13.46 -10.67 1.36
CA GLY A 86 -12.17 -10.02 1.21
C GLY A 86 -12.26 -8.51 1.09
N PHE A 87 -11.14 -7.85 0.81
CA PHE A 87 -11.09 -6.40 0.68
C PHE A 87 -9.97 -5.94 -0.26
N ALA A 88 -10.12 -4.74 -0.81
CA ALA A 88 -9.06 -4.04 -1.52
C ALA A 88 -8.41 -3.02 -0.59
N ALA A 89 -7.08 -3.01 -0.50
CA ALA A 89 -6.34 -2.07 0.33
C ALA A 89 -5.04 -1.60 -0.35
N HIS A 90 -4.61 -0.40 0.01
CA HIS A 90 -3.29 0.12 -0.26
C HIS A 90 -2.28 -0.48 0.73
N LEU A 91 -1.37 -1.31 0.23
CA LEU A 91 -0.38 -2.01 1.05
C LEU A 91 1.03 -1.80 0.51
N GLU A 92 1.99 -1.77 1.41
CA GLU A 92 3.40 -1.97 1.08
C GLU A 92 3.65 -3.45 0.70
N GLU A 93 4.73 -3.70 -0.03
CA GLU A 93 5.07 -5.06 -0.50
C GLU A 93 5.24 -6.02 0.69
N GLU A 94 5.85 -5.55 1.77
CA GLU A 94 6.10 -6.28 3.01
C GLU A 94 4.79 -6.61 3.75
N GLU A 95 3.84 -5.66 3.79
CA GLU A 95 2.52 -5.87 4.40
C GLU A 95 1.69 -6.88 3.61
N ALA A 96 1.71 -6.77 2.27
CA ALA A 96 1.04 -7.72 1.38
C ALA A 96 1.60 -9.14 1.51
N GLN A 97 2.94 -9.28 1.63
CA GLN A 97 3.58 -10.57 1.86
C GLN A 97 3.22 -11.15 3.23
N ALA A 98 3.19 -10.33 4.28
CA ALA A 98 2.78 -10.77 5.61
C ALA A 98 1.33 -11.29 5.62
N ILE A 99 0.41 -10.54 5.00
CA ILE A 99 -0.99 -10.95 4.85
C ILE A 99 -1.11 -12.27 4.07
N ALA A 100 -0.38 -12.41 2.96
CA ALA A 100 -0.40 -13.63 2.16
C ALA A 100 0.10 -14.85 2.94
N SER A 101 1.13 -14.67 3.78
CA SER A 101 1.65 -15.74 4.62
C SER A 101 0.68 -16.20 5.70
N GLU A 102 -0.10 -15.28 6.28
CA GLU A 102 -1.12 -15.60 7.29
C GLU A 102 -2.34 -16.29 6.66
N SER A 103 -2.76 -15.83 5.47
CA SER A 103 -3.88 -16.42 4.72
C SER A 103 -3.65 -17.90 4.39
N LEU A 104 -2.41 -18.29 4.08
CA LEU A 104 -2.04 -19.69 3.79
C LEU A 104 -2.05 -20.60 5.03
N ASN A 105 -1.94 -20.06 6.24
CA ASN A 105 -2.06 -20.85 7.47
C ASN A 105 -3.51 -21.10 7.88
N LEU A 106 -4.47 -20.39 7.25
CA LEU A 106 -5.90 -20.49 7.51
C LEU A 106 -6.67 -21.33 6.48
N SER A 107 -5.98 -21.86 5.45
CA SER A 107 -6.51 -22.77 4.42
C SER A 107 -6.16 -24.23 4.71
#